data_AF-A0A1S4C4S0-F1
#
_entry.id   AF-A0A1S4C4S0-F1
#
_cell.length_a   1.000
_cell.length_b   1.000
_cell.length_c   1.000
_cell.angle_alpha   90.00
_cell.angle_beta   90.00
_cell.angle_gamma   90.00
#
_symmetry.space_group_name_H-M   'P 1'
#
loop_
_entity.id
_entity.type
_entity.pdbx_description
1 polymer ?
#
loop_
_entity_poly.entity_id
_entity_poly.type
_entity_poly.pdbx_seq_one_letter_code
_entity_poly.pdbx_strand_id
1 'polypeptide(L)'
;MAKMVAAAHEENPFGFQDYFPSMMERLGAEGFMRELCNGFCLLMDVSIGLITYESLKRNTILLGLHDLRDDELICMLTEGDLDGDGALNQMEFCILMFRLSPGLMDGSKQYMDDLGLIDFQP
;
A
#
# COMPACT_ATOMS: atom_id res chain seq x y z
N MET A 1 10.57 35.03 -4.99
CA MET A 1 9.88 35.41 -3.74
C MET A 1 9.10 34.21 -3.27
N ALA A 2 9.43 33.72 -2.08
CA ALA A 2 8.84 32.54 -1.47
C ALA A 2 7.32 32.70 -1.25
N LYS A 3 6.57 31.60 -1.40
CA LYS A 3 5.37 31.37 -0.60
C LYS A 3 5.36 29.95 -0.07
N MET A 4 5.55 29.92 1.24
CA MET A 4 5.35 28.84 2.18
C MET A 4 3.83 28.68 2.35
N VAL A 5 3.29 27.51 2.01
CA VAL A 5 2.02 27.07 2.58
C VAL A 5 2.38 25.90 3.47
N ALA A 6 2.50 26.19 4.76
CA ALA A 6 2.55 25.19 5.80
C ALA A 6 1.11 24.80 6.11
N ALA A 7 0.76 23.54 5.87
CA ALA A 7 -0.35 22.87 6.53
C ALA A 7 -0.06 21.37 6.51
N ALA A 8 0.20 20.85 7.72
CA ALA A 8 0.17 19.46 8.15
C ALA A 8 1.00 18.43 7.35
N HIS A 9 2.17 18.14 7.90
CA HIS A 9 2.85 16.85 7.74
C HIS A 9 1.94 15.78 8.37
N GLU A 10 1.18 15.05 7.55
CA GLU A 10 0.71 13.71 7.94
C GLU A 10 1.77 12.74 7.46
N GLU A 11 2.44 12.10 8.42
CA GLU A 11 3.54 11.17 8.23
C GLU A 11 3.19 10.16 7.14
N ASN A 12 3.78 10.33 5.96
CA ASN A 12 3.95 9.26 5.00
C ASN A 12 5.34 8.66 5.28
N PRO A 13 5.46 7.67 6.18
CA PRO A 13 6.75 7.17 6.66
C PRO A 13 7.64 6.62 5.53
N PHE A 14 7.07 6.41 4.33
CA PHE A 14 7.76 5.87 3.16
C PHE A 14 7.88 6.87 1.99
N GLY A 15 7.37 8.09 2.10
CA GLY A 15 7.28 9.03 0.96
C GLY A 15 6.49 8.46 -0.23
N PHE A 16 5.64 7.47 0.02
CA PHE A 16 4.90 6.75 -1.01
C PHE A 16 3.83 7.66 -1.62
N GLN A 17 4.05 8.13 -2.84
CA GLN A 17 3.02 8.90 -3.53
C GLN A 17 1.84 7.98 -3.86
N ASP A 18 0.66 8.33 -3.35
CA ASP A 18 -0.52 7.50 -3.51
C ASP A 18 -1.06 7.59 -4.95
N TYR A 19 -0.71 6.59 -5.76
CA TYR A 19 -1.20 6.45 -7.14
C TYR A 19 -2.42 5.53 -7.24
N PHE A 20 -2.84 4.88 -6.15
CA PHE A 20 -3.87 3.84 -6.20
C PHE A 20 -5.25 4.37 -6.60
N PRO A 21 -5.71 5.56 -6.14
CA PRO A 21 -6.98 6.13 -6.61
C PRO A 21 -7.02 6.30 -8.13
N SER A 22 -5.94 6.84 -8.72
CA SER A 22 -5.85 7.04 -10.18
C SER A 22 -5.78 5.72 -10.95
N MET A 23 -5.16 4.70 -10.37
CA MET A 23 -5.08 3.36 -10.95
C MET A 23 -6.45 2.67 -10.90
N MET A 24 -7.16 2.79 -9.77
CA MET A 24 -8.51 2.27 -9.61
C MET A 24 -9.51 2.95 -10.56
N GLU A 25 -9.45 4.27 -10.72
CA GLU A 25 -10.29 5.00 -11.68
C GLU A 25 -10.09 4.52 -13.12
N ARG A 26 -8.82 4.25 -13.52
CA ARG A 26 -8.48 3.87 -14.90
C ARG A 26 -8.69 2.40 -15.21
N LEU A 27 -8.43 1.50 -14.26
CA LEU A 27 -8.42 0.06 -14.47
C LEU A 27 -9.68 -0.63 -13.92
N GLY A 28 -10.47 0.07 -13.09
CA GLY A 28 -11.53 -0.53 -12.30
C GLY A 28 -11.00 -1.46 -11.20
N ALA A 29 -11.91 -1.98 -10.36
CA ALA A 29 -11.54 -2.83 -9.22
C ALA A 29 -10.83 -4.12 -9.64
N GLU A 30 -11.34 -4.84 -10.66
CA GLU A 30 -10.71 -6.07 -11.15
C GLU A 30 -9.32 -5.81 -11.76
N GLY A 31 -9.18 -4.74 -12.53
CA GLY A 31 -7.89 -4.37 -13.13
C GLY A 31 -6.87 -3.97 -12.07
N PHE A 32 -7.28 -3.19 -11.08
CA PHE A 32 -6.44 -2.82 -9.94
C PHE A 32 -5.99 -4.05 -9.14
N MET A 33 -6.91 -4.97 -8.81
CA MET A 33 -6.55 -6.20 -8.10
C MET A 33 -5.54 -7.04 -8.90
N ARG A 34 -5.68 -7.12 -10.23
CA ARG A 34 -4.71 -7.81 -11.08
C ARG A 34 -3.33 -7.14 -11.03
N GLU A 35 -3.25 -5.81 -11.05
CA GLU A 35 -1.97 -5.11 -10.93
C GLU A 35 -1.32 -5.31 -9.56
N LEU A 36 -2.10 -5.36 -8.47
CA LEU A 36 -1.57 -5.73 -7.15
C LEU A 36 -1.00 -7.15 -7.15
N CYS A 37 -1.72 -8.11 -7.74
CA CYS A 37 -1.22 -9.49 -7.89
C CYS A 37 0.07 -9.54 -8.74
N ASN A 38 0.14 -8.75 -9.82
CA ASN A 38 1.35 -8.65 -10.64
C ASN A 38 2.52 -8.06 -9.83
N GLY A 39 2.27 -7.01 -9.05
CA GLY A 39 3.25 -6.42 -8.13
C GLY A 39 3.77 -7.42 -7.12
N PHE A 40 2.89 -8.21 -6.51
CA PHE A 40 3.27 -9.33 -5.63
C PHE A 40 4.19 -10.32 -6.34
N CYS A 41 3.81 -10.78 -7.53
CA CYS A 41 4.60 -11.73 -8.32
C CYS A 41 5.99 -11.18 -8.71
N LEU A 42 6.14 -9.86 -8.87
CA LEU A 42 7.42 -9.22 -9.15
C LEU A 42 8.34 -9.19 -7.94
N LEU A 43 7.79 -9.16 -6.72
CA LEU A 43 8.54 -9.02 -5.47
C LEU A 43 8.79 -10.36 -4.77
N MET A 44 7.96 -11.38 -5.01
CA MET A 44 8.04 -12.66 -4.33
C MET A 44 9.29 -13.46 -4.68
N ASP A 45 9.70 -14.34 -3.77
CA ASP A 45 10.55 -15.48 -4.07
C ASP A 45 9.71 -16.53 -4.81
N VAL A 46 10.06 -16.84 -6.06
CA VAL A 46 9.30 -17.78 -6.90
C VAL A 46 9.34 -19.22 -6.37
N SER A 47 10.38 -19.59 -5.64
CA SER A 47 10.53 -20.95 -5.07
C SER A 47 9.69 -21.16 -3.83
N ILE A 48 9.49 -20.11 -3.04
CA ILE A 48 8.72 -20.14 -1.78
C ILE A 48 7.26 -19.73 -2.03
N GLY A 49 7.02 -18.82 -2.98
CA GLY A 49 5.71 -18.23 -3.25
C GLY A 49 5.34 -17.09 -2.29
N LEU A 50 6.30 -16.55 -1.55
CA LEU A 50 6.13 -15.48 -0.57
C LEU A 50 7.14 -14.35 -0.83
N ILE A 51 6.81 -13.13 -0.42
CA ILE A 51 7.77 -12.03 -0.39
C ILE A 51 8.61 -12.15 0.89
N THR A 52 9.89 -12.46 0.74
CA THR A 52 10.85 -12.50 1.84
C THR A 52 11.69 -11.24 1.83
N TYR A 53 12.44 -10.98 2.90
CA TYR A 53 13.42 -9.89 2.93
C TYR A 53 14.40 -9.93 1.76
N GLU A 54 14.95 -11.11 1.47
CA GLU A 54 15.91 -11.28 0.38
C GLU A 54 15.27 -11.06 -0.98
N SER A 55 14.06 -11.58 -1.21
CA SER A 55 13.36 -11.38 -2.48
C SER A 55 12.96 -9.92 -2.66
N LEU A 56 12.44 -9.28 -1.62
CA LEU A 56 12.05 -7.87 -1.62
C LEU A 56 13.26 -6.98 -1.92
N LYS A 57 14.38 -7.17 -1.21
CA LYS A 57 15.62 -6.41 -1.41
C LYS A 57 16.16 -6.57 -2.82
N ARG A 58 16.24 -7.81 -3.32
CA ARG A 58 16.78 -8.09 -4.64
C ARG A 58 15.89 -7.53 -5.76
N ASN A 59 14.58 -7.71 -5.64
CA ASN A 59 13.63 -7.37 -6.69
C ASN A 59 13.33 -5.86 -6.72
N THR A 60 13.34 -5.16 -5.58
CA THR A 60 13.24 -3.68 -5.55
C THR A 60 14.42 -3.02 -6.26
N ILE A 61 15.65 -3.51 -6.03
CA ILE A 61 16.85 -3.10 -6.79
C ILE A 61 16.66 -3.32 -8.29
N LEU A 62 16.11 -4.46 -8.71
CA LEU A 62 15.88 -4.75 -10.13
C LEU A 62 14.82 -3.83 -10.76
N LEU A 63 13.85 -3.37 -9.97
CA LEU A 63 12.83 -2.40 -10.38
C LEU A 63 13.34 -0.95 -10.36
N GLY A 64 14.61 -0.72 -10.02
CA GLY A 64 15.23 0.61 -9.97
C GLY A 64 15.00 1.37 -8.67
N LEU A 65 14.46 0.73 -7.63
CA LEU A 65 14.22 1.30 -6.30
C LEU A 65 15.45 1.12 -5.41
N HIS A 66 16.60 1.65 -5.86
CA HIS A 66 17.89 1.47 -5.18
C HIS A 66 18.04 2.26 -3.86
N ASP A 67 17.15 3.22 -3.61
CA ASP A 67 17.24 4.11 -2.45
C ASP A 67 16.60 3.53 -1.18
N LEU A 68 15.94 2.37 -1.29
CA LEU A 68 15.34 1.68 -0.14
C LEU A 68 16.43 1.07 0.74
N ARG A 69 16.44 1.46 2.01
CA ARG A 69 17.39 0.94 2.99
C ARG A 69 16.87 -0.32 3.67
N ASP A 70 17.79 -1.11 4.24
CA ASP A 70 17.45 -2.34 4.95
C ASP A 70 16.41 -2.12 6.07
N ASP A 71 16.47 -0.99 6.78
CA ASP A 71 15.49 -0.62 7.81
C ASP A 71 14.08 -0.40 7.25
N GLU A 72 13.98 0.18 6.06
CA GLU A 72 12.69 0.43 5.38
C GLU A 72 12.09 -0.89 4.88
N LEU A 73 12.92 -1.78 4.32
CA LEU A 73 12.48 -3.10 3.86
C LEU A 73 11.98 -3.97 5.01
N ILE A 74 12.69 -3.96 6.15
CA ILE A 74 12.27 -4.67 7.36
C ILE A 74 10.98 -4.08 7.90
N CYS A 75 10.84 -2.75 7.89
CA CYS A 75 9.61 -2.08 8.30
C CYS A 75 8.42 -2.48 7.42
N MET A 76 8.60 -2.55 6.09
CA MET A 76 7.56 -2.99 5.16
C MET A 76 7.08 -4.42 5.44
N LEU A 77 8.01 -5.35 5.70
CA LEU A 77 7.65 -6.72 6.07
C LEU A 77 6.92 -6.74 7.41
N THR A 78 7.48 -6.12 8.43
CA THR A 78 6.93 -6.13 9.79
C THR A 78 5.53 -5.50 9.85
N GLU A 79 5.26 -4.50 9.03
CA GLU A 79 3.95 -3.83 8.97
C GLU A 79 2.88 -4.67 8.26
N GLY A 80 3.29 -5.50 7.30
CA GLY A 80 2.39 -6.31 6.48
C GLY A 80 2.22 -7.75 6.96
N ASP A 81 3.19 -8.29 7.70
CA ASP A 81 3.21 -9.67 8.21
C ASP A 81 2.20 -9.80 9.37
N LEU A 82 1.06 -10.42 9.08
CA LEU A 82 -0.05 -10.53 10.02
C LEU A 82 -0.03 -11.85 10.79
N ASP A 83 0.57 -12.90 10.20
CA ASP A 83 0.68 -14.22 10.82
C ASP A 83 2.02 -14.43 11.57
N GLY A 84 3.00 -13.55 11.34
CA GLY A 84 4.29 -13.53 12.02
C GLY A 84 5.30 -14.53 11.46
N ASP A 85 5.15 -14.98 10.22
CA ASP A 85 6.07 -15.93 9.58
C ASP A 85 7.37 -15.29 9.06
N GLY A 86 7.46 -13.95 9.10
CA GLY A 86 8.60 -13.16 8.65
C GLY A 86 8.63 -12.90 7.14
N ALA A 87 7.54 -13.20 6.44
CA ALA A 87 7.35 -12.97 5.02
C ALA A 87 5.97 -12.32 4.76
N LEU A 88 5.68 -12.01 3.50
CA LEU A 88 4.34 -11.60 3.09
C LEU A 88 3.77 -12.61 2.11
N ASN A 89 2.60 -13.14 2.44
CA ASN A 89 1.76 -13.81 1.47
C ASN A 89 0.98 -12.78 0.63
N GLN A 90 0.29 -13.26 -0.42
CA GLN A 90 -0.43 -12.39 -1.35
C GLN A 90 -1.52 -11.56 -0.67
N MET A 91 -2.21 -12.13 0.32
CA MET A 91 -3.30 -11.45 1.02
C MET A 91 -2.75 -10.33 1.92
N GLU A 92 -1.70 -10.62 2.67
CA GLU A 92 -0.99 -9.65 3.51
C GLU A 92 -0.44 -8.48 2.71
N PHE A 93 0.22 -8.79 1.58
CA PHE A 93 0.72 -7.77 0.68
C PHE A 93 -0.41 -6.86 0.17
N CYS A 94 -1.53 -7.44 -0.27
CA CYS A 94 -2.69 -6.67 -0.70
C CYS A 94 -3.20 -5.77 0.44
N ILE A 95 -3.41 -6.32 1.64
CA ILE A 95 -3.89 -5.57 2.81
C ILE A 95 -2.94 -4.41 3.14
N LEU A 96 -1.63 -4.65 3.16
CA LEU A 96 -0.62 -3.62 3.37
C LEU A 96 -0.77 -2.49 2.35
N MET A 97 -0.89 -2.83 1.06
CA MET A 97 -1.09 -1.84 0.00
C MET A 97 -2.38 -1.04 0.19
N PHE A 98 -3.50 -1.67 0.54
CA PHE A 98 -4.74 -0.95 0.85
C PHE A 98 -4.59 0.00 2.05
N ARG A 99 -3.85 -0.39 3.09
CA ARG A 99 -3.61 0.44 4.29
C ARG A 99 -2.72 1.64 4.00
N LEU A 100 -1.82 1.53 3.04
CA LEU A 100 -0.93 2.61 2.61
C LEU A 100 -1.62 3.65 1.71
N SER A 101 -2.82 3.36 1.19
CA SER A 101 -3.61 4.31 0.41
C SER A 101 -4.82 4.81 1.22
N PRO A 102 -4.67 5.90 1.99
CA PRO A 102 -5.80 6.53 2.67
C PRO A 102 -6.87 7.02 1.68
N GLY A 103 -6.48 7.39 0.45
CA GLY A 103 -7.42 7.79 -0.60
C GLY A 103 -8.36 6.67 -1.07
N LEU A 104 -7.96 5.41 -0.91
CA LEU A 104 -8.81 4.25 -1.20
C LEU A 104 -9.78 3.94 -0.06
N MET A 105 -9.37 4.19 1.19
CA MET A 105 -10.22 4.03 2.37
C MET A 105 -11.23 5.17 2.54
N ASP A 106 -10.90 6.39 2.13
CA ASP A 106 -11.77 7.55 2.31
C ASP A 106 -13.02 7.54 1.41
N GLY A 107 -12.97 6.78 0.30
CA GLY A 107 -14.14 6.53 -0.53
C GLY A 107 -15.29 5.88 0.24
N SER A 108 -15.01 5.12 1.31
CA SER A 108 -16.04 4.47 2.14
C SER A 108 -16.78 5.42 3.10
N LYS A 109 -16.17 6.56 3.46
CA LYS A 109 -16.83 7.56 4.32
C LYS A 109 -17.86 8.38 3.56
N GLN A 110 -17.59 8.66 2.28
CA GLN A 110 -18.52 9.39 1.43
C GLN A 110 -19.86 8.65 1.24
N TYR A 111 -19.86 7.32 1.21
CA TYR A 111 -21.09 6.51 1.21
C TYR A 111 -21.86 6.58 2.53
N MET A 112 -21.17 6.75 3.67
CA MET A 112 -21.86 6.88 4.96
C MET A 112 -22.49 8.26 5.15
N ASP A 113 -21.88 9.31 4.58
CA ASP A 113 -22.44 10.66 4.54
C ASP A 113 -23.67 10.75 3.60
N ASP A 114 -23.61 10.13 2.41
CA ASP A 114 -24.69 10.17 1.41
C ASP A 114 -25.93 9.34 1.78
N LEU A 115 -25.80 8.34 2.67
CA LEU A 115 -26.93 7.54 3.15
C LEU A 115 -27.68 8.14 4.36
N GLY A 116 -27.27 9.32 4.87
CA GLY A 116 -28.02 10.05 5.90
C GLY A 116 -28.19 9.27 7.22
N LEU A 117 -27.31 8.32 7.53
CA LEU A 117 -27.41 7.44 8.71
C LEU A 117 -26.95 8.09 10.03
N ILE A 118 -26.77 9.42 10.05
CA ILE A 118 -26.35 10.18 11.24
C ILE A 118 -27.56 10.66 12.08
N ASP A 119 -28.81 10.50 11.60
CA ASP A 119 -30.01 11.01 12.29
C ASP A 119 -30.87 9.90 12.95
N PHE A 120 -30.28 9.09 13.82
CA PHE A 120 -31.08 8.35 14.81
C PHE A 120 -30.51 8.50 16.23
N GLN A 121 -30.84 9.63 16.86
CA GLN A 121 -31.08 9.67 18.31
C GLN A 121 -32.60 9.71 18.54
N PRO A 122 -33.09 8.92 19.50
CA PRO A 122 -33.19 9.45 20.86
C PRO A 122 -32.25 8.78 21.86
#